data_AF-A0A2M8P0R8-F1
#
_entry.id   AF-A0A2M8P0R8-F1
#
_cell.length_a   1.000
_cell.length_b   1.000
_cell.length_c   1.000
_cell.angle_alpha   90.00
_cell.angle_beta   90.00
_cell.angle_gamma   90.00
#
_symmetry.space_group_name_H-M   'P 1'
#
loop_
_entity.id
_entity.type
_entity.pdbx_description
1 polymer ?
#
loop_
_entity_poly.entity_id
_entity_poly.type
_entity_poly.pdbx_seq_one_letter_code
_entity_poly.pdbx_strand_id
1 'polypeptide(L)'
;MLNAKLEAAMQAEFNYNPNPIIKIAQLLESSANRLVQVTVIVGASIGFSIGVFISFFIGSWFFVFTAPVGAIIGGVIAYYVAQRTALFIRAQAAMLLLLVTVEKNTRRLEEIEKRLSQR
;
A
#
# COMPACT_ATOMS: atom_id res chain seq x y z
N MET A 1 0.92 -47.47 -12.87
CA MET A 1 1.86 -46.55 -12.19
C MET A 1 1.96 -45.15 -12.83
N LEU A 2 1.37 -44.91 -14.00
CA LEU A 2 1.35 -43.58 -14.65
C LEU A 2 0.35 -42.60 -13.99
N ASN A 3 -0.79 -43.12 -13.50
CA ASN A 3 -1.85 -42.29 -12.88
C ASN A 3 -1.45 -41.64 -11.55
N ALA A 4 -0.63 -42.31 -10.73
CA ALA A 4 -0.18 -41.76 -9.44
C ALA A 4 0.84 -40.61 -9.61
N LYS A 5 1.65 -40.64 -10.67
CA LYS A 5 2.53 -39.52 -11.04
C LYS A 5 1.74 -38.37 -11.67
N LEU A 6 0.65 -38.67 -12.36
CA LEU A 6 -0.27 -37.69 -12.92
C LEU A 6 -1.08 -36.97 -11.82
N GLU A 7 -1.55 -37.70 -10.80
CA GLU A 7 -2.21 -37.11 -9.62
C GLU A 7 -1.24 -36.29 -8.76
N ALA A 8 0.02 -36.71 -8.63
CA ALA A 8 1.06 -35.93 -7.94
C ALA A 8 1.47 -34.67 -8.75
N ALA A 9 1.49 -34.75 -10.08
CA ALA A 9 1.70 -33.58 -10.95
C ALA A 9 0.50 -32.61 -10.91
N MET A 10 -0.73 -33.13 -10.90
CA MET A 10 -1.96 -32.33 -10.70
C MET A 10 -2.01 -31.70 -9.31
N GLN A 11 -1.50 -32.37 -8.26
CA GLN A 11 -1.39 -31.77 -6.93
C GLN A 11 -0.26 -30.73 -6.82
N ALA A 12 0.83 -30.88 -7.58
CA ALA A 12 1.90 -29.89 -7.66
C ALA A 12 1.46 -28.62 -8.42
N GLU A 13 0.58 -28.75 -9.42
CA GLU A 13 0.01 -27.63 -10.19
C GLU A 13 -1.07 -26.85 -9.41
N PHE A 14 -1.59 -27.44 -8.32
CA PHE A 14 -2.59 -26.83 -7.43
C PHE A 14 -2.02 -26.02 -6.27
N ASN A 15 -0.69 -25.99 -6.08
CA ASN A 15 -0.08 -25.21 -5.00
C ASN A 15 0.22 -23.77 -5.39
N TYR A 16 -0.72 -23.10 -6.09
CA TYR A 16 -0.72 -21.65 -6.10
C TYR A 16 -1.12 -21.19 -4.71
N ASN A 17 -0.12 -20.90 -3.88
CA ASN A 17 -0.34 -20.33 -2.57
C ASN A 17 -0.65 -18.82 -2.77
N PRO A 18 -1.89 -18.34 -2.58
CA PRO A 18 -2.18 -16.90 -2.67
C PRO A 18 -1.58 -16.11 -1.48
N ASN A 19 -1.09 -16.80 -0.45
CA ASN A 19 -0.50 -16.17 0.73
C ASN A 19 0.62 -15.15 0.44
N PRO A 20 1.63 -15.41 -0.41
CA PRO A 20 2.66 -14.43 -0.73
C PRO A 20 2.09 -13.10 -1.24
N ILE A 21 1.06 -13.11 -2.07
CA ILE A 21 0.48 -11.89 -2.67
C ILE A 21 -0.39 -11.16 -1.66
N ILE A 22 -1.16 -11.89 -0.85
CA ILE A 22 -1.90 -11.33 0.28
C ILE A 22 -0.94 -10.70 1.29
N LYS A 23 0.19 -11.35 1.59
CA LYS A 23 1.24 -10.81 2.46
C LYS A 23 1.87 -9.54 1.87
N ILE A 24 2.13 -9.50 0.57
CA ILE A 24 2.65 -8.30 -0.10
C ILE A 24 1.63 -7.15 -0.02
N ALA A 25 0.34 -7.42 -0.27
CA ALA A 25 -0.72 -6.42 -0.15
C ALA A 25 -0.83 -5.87 1.28
N GLN A 26 -0.78 -6.73 2.30
CA GLN A 26 -0.78 -6.33 3.71
C GLN A 26 0.47 -5.52 4.09
N LEU A 27 1.64 -5.91 3.57
CA LEU A 27 2.89 -5.16 3.78
C LEU A 27 2.84 -3.77 3.12
N LEU A 28 2.27 -3.67 1.92
CA LEU A 28 2.07 -2.39 1.23
C LEU A 28 1.09 -1.50 1.99
N GLU A 29 0.00 -2.04 2.52
CA GLU A 29 -0.97 -1.30 3.33
C GLU A 29 -0.35 -0.81 4.65
N SER A 30 0.38 -1.68 5.36
CA SER A 30 1.11 -1.31 6.57
C SER A 30 2.16 -0.23 6.30
N SER A 31 2.89 -0.36 5.19
CA SER A 31 3.90 0.61 4.76
C SER A 31 3.28 1.94 4.37
N ALA A 32 2.12 1.94 3.70
CA ALA A 32 1.39 3.16 3.36
C ALA A 32 0.93 3.90 4.62
N ASN A 33 0.40 3.19 5.62
CA ASN A 33 -0.02 3.80 6.89
C ASN A 33 1.18 4.35 7.68
N ARG A 34 2.30 3.61 7.73
CA ARG A 34 3.53 4.07 8.37
C ARG A 34 4.14 5.27 7.65
N LEU A 35 4.11 5.28 6.31
CA LEU A 35 4.55 6.41 5.50
C LEU A 35 3.72 7.65 5.83
N VAL A 36 2.39 7.53 5.90
CA VAL A 36 1.51 8.64 6.30
C VAL A 36 1.89 9.19 7.66
N GLN A 37 2.08 8.34 8.67
CA GLN A 37 2.48 8.80 10.00
C GLN A 37 3.84 9.52 10.00
N VAL A 38 4.86 8.91 9.39
CA VAL A 38 6.21 9.50 9.35
C VAL A 38 6.22 10.80 8.57
N THR A 39 5.57 10.85 7.41
CA THR A 39 5.51 12.07 6.58
C THR A 39 4.77 13.20 7.29
N VAL A 40 3.68 12.91 8.01
CA VAL A 40 2.97 13.92 8.81
C VAL A 40 3.85 14.46 9.93
N ILE A 41 4.57 13.60 10.65
CA ILE A 41 5.50 14.02 11.72
C ILE A 41 6.60 14.90 11.15
N VAL A 42 7.25 14.47 10.06
CA VAL A 42 8.30 15.25 9.40
C VAL A 42 7.77 16.60 8.91
N GLY A 43 6.60 16.62 8.29
CA GLY A 43 5.95 17.85 7.83
C GLY A 43 5.62 18.81 8.97
N ALA A 44 5.09 18.29 10.08
CA ALA A 44 4.83 19.09 11.28
C ALA A 44 6.13 19.63 11.90
N SER A 45 7.21 18.85 11.92
CA SER A 45 8.52 19.31 12.39
C SER A 45 9.09 20.42 11.51
N ILE A 46 9.02 20.30 10.17
CA ILE A 46 9.45 21.34 9.24
C ILE A 46 8.61 22.61 9.42
N GLY A 47 7.28 22.46 9.49
CA GLY A 47 6.36 23.56 9.71
C GLY A 47 6.60 24.28 11.04
N PHE A 48 6.88 23.52 12.10
CA PHE A 48 7.28 24.05 13.41
C PHE A 48 8.58 24.86 13.29
N SER A 49 9.62 24.31 12.67
CA SER A 49 10.91 25.00 12.48
C SER A 49 10.77 26.29 11.69
N ILE A 50 9.95 26.31 10.63
CA ILE A 50 9.66 27.53 9.85
C ILE A 50 8.93 28.56 10.71
N GLY A 51 7.91 28.13 11.47
CA GLY A 51 7.16 29.02 12.38
C GLY A 51 8.06 29.64 13.46
N VAL A 52 8.95 28.84 14.06
CA VAL A 52 9.96 29.32 15.02
C VAL A 52 10.92 30.31 14.36
N PHE A 53 11.46 29.97 13.18
CA PHE A 53 12.38 30.82 12.44
C PHE A 53 11.76 32.19 12.15
N ILE A 54 10.56 32.25 11.57
CA ILE A 54 9.86 33.52 11.26
C ILE A 54 9.70 34.39 12.53
N SER A 55 9.46 33.77 13.68
CA SER A 55 9.27 34.48 14.95
C SER A 55 10.53 35.14 15.48
N PHE A 56 11.70 34.52 15.25
CA PHE A 56 12.99 35.10 15.60
C PHE A 56 13.27 36.38 14.79
N PHE A 57 12.87 36.45 13.52
CA PHE A 57 13.07 37.64 12.68
C PHE A 57 12.11 38.80 13.02
N ILE A 58 10.90 38.49 13.48
CA ILE A 58 9.90 39.51 13.86
C ILE A 58 10.14 40.00 15.30
N GLY A 59 11.12 39.43 16.02
CA GLY A 59 11.57 39.92 17.33
C GLY A 59 10.52 39.80 18.41
N SER A 60 9.82 38.65 18.52
CA SER A 60 8.62 38.64 19.34
C SER A 60 8.27 37.31 20.02
N TRP A 61 7.58 37.46 21.16
CA TRP A 61 6.85 36.43 21.92
C TRP A 61 5.79 35.68 21.11
N PHE A 62 5.55 36.07 19.85
CA PHE A 62 4.58 35.43 18.97
C PHE A 62 4.98 34.01 18.56
N PHE A 63 6.19 33.54 18.87
CA PHE A 63 6.59 32.13 18.69
C PHE A 63 5.60 31.15 19.36
N VAL A 64 4.92 31.59 20.43
CA VAL A 64 3.85 30.83 21.11
C VAL A 64 2.67 30.54 20.17
N PHE A 65 2.44 31.37 19.15
CA PHE A 65 1.34 31.23 18.19
C PHE A 65 1.81 30.72 16.82
N THR A 66 2.88 31.30 16.29
CA THR A 66 3.40 31.01 14.95
C THR A 66 4.05 29.64 14.85
N ALA A 67 4.69 29.13 15.92
CA ALA A 67 5.29 27.79 15.90
C ALA A 67 4.22 26.67 15.88
N PRO A 68 3.16 26.70 16.74
CA PRO A 68 2.04 25.77 16.61
C PRO A 68 1.28 25.90 15.29
N VAL A 69 1.02 27.12 14.82
CA VAL A 69 0.34 27.35 13.53
C VAL A 69 1.18 26.79 12.37
N GLY A 70 2.50 27.03 12.38
CA GLY A 70 3.43 26.46 11.41
C GLY A 70 3.42 24.93 11.44
N ALA A 71 3.44 24.32 12.62
CA ALA A 71 3.37 22.86 12.78
C ALA A 71 2.06 22.27 12.23
N ILE A 72 0.92 22.92 12.49
CA ILE A 72 -0.39 22.51 11.99
C ILE A 72 -0.42 22.59 10.46
N ILE A 73 0.00 23.73 9.88
CA ILE A 73 0.00 23.92 8.42
C ILE A 73 0.95 22.92 7.76
N GLY A 74 2.17 22.76 8.27
CA GLY A 74 3.14 21.79 7.76
C GLY A 74 2.65 20.34 7.86
N GLY A 75 2.01 19.98 8.98
CA GLY A 75 1.40 18.67 9.18
C GLY A 75 0.23 18.40 8.22
N VAL A 76 -0.63 19.39 7.98
CA VAL A 76 -1.76 19.29 7.04
C VAL A 76 -1.26 19.13 5.60
N ILE A 77 -0.29 19.95 5.16
CA ILE A 77 0.28 19.82 3.81
C ILE A 77 0.90 18.43 3.63
N ALA A 78 1.70 17.99 4.59
CA ALA A 78 2.33 16.68 4.56
C ALA A 78 1.31 15.52 4.59
N TYR A 79 0.21 15.68 5.34
CA TYR A 79 -0.91 14.73 5.33
C TYR A 79 -1.52 14.58 3.95
N TYR A 80 -1.80 15.69 3.25
CA TYR A 80 -2.34 15.64 1.88
C TYR A 80 -1.39 14.98 0.89
N VAL A 81 -0.08 15.28 0.98
CA VAL A 81 0.94 14.63 0.14
C VAL A 81 0.99 13.13 0.43
N ALA A 82 1.02 12.74 1.71
CA ALA A 82 1.09 11.34 2.09
C ALA A 82 -0.18 10.56 1.74
N GLN A 83 -1.36 11.18 1.85
CA GLN A 83 -2.62 10.58 1.42
C GLN A 83 -2.60 10.23 -0.08
N ARG A 84 -2.11 11.13 -0.93
CA ARG A 84 -2.01 10.86 -2.38
C ARG A 84 -1.13 9.64 -2.66
N THR A 85 0.03 9.56 -2.01
CA THR A 85 0.94 8.42 -2.15
C THR A 85 0.33 7.13 -1.60
N ALA A 86 -0.36 7.20 -0.45
CA ALA A 86 -1.04 6.05 0.15
C ALA A 86 -2.17 5.51 -0.74
N LEU A 87 -2.96 6.38 -1.38
CA LEU A 87 -3.98 5.97 -2.34
C LEU A 87 -3.38 5.24 -3.53
N PHE A 88 -2.25 5.73 -4.06
CA PHE A 88 -1.55 5.07 -5.15
C PHE A 88 -1.02 3.68 -4.77
N ILE A 89 -0.46 3.54 -3.57
CA ILE A 89 0.01 2.24 -3.04
C ILE A 89 -1.17 1.28 -2.85
N ARG A 90 -2.30 1.75 -2.29
CA ARG A 90 -3.52 0.95 -2.12
C ARG A 90 -4.11 0.51 -3.47
N ALA A 91 -4.12 1.40 -4.47
CA ALA A 91 -4.56 1.07 -5.82
C ALA A 91 -3.69 -0.01 -6.47
N GLN A 92 -2.37 0.07 -6.33
CA GLN A 92 -1.46 -0.97 -6.82
C GLN A 92 -1.69 -2.32 -6.12
N ALA A 93 -1.87 -2.32 -4.80
CA ALA A 93 -2.18 -3.54 -4.06
C ALA A 93 -3.51 -4.18 -4.52
N ALA A 94 -4.55 -3.37 -4.74
CA ALA A 94 -5.83 -3.85 -5.26
C ALA A 94 -5.71 -4.40 -6.69
N MET A 95 -4.93 -3.74 -7.55
CA MET A 95 -4.68 -4.18 -8.93
C MET A 95 -3.96 -5.53 -8.97
N LEU A 96 -2.97 -5.74 -8.08
CA LEU A 96 -2.27 -7.02 -7.96
C LEU A 96 -3.23 -8.16 -7.56
N LEU A 97 -4.11 -7.92 -6.57
CA LEU A 97 -5.11 -8.90 -6.14
C LEU A 97 -6.14 -9.24 -7.23
N LEU A 98 -6.54 -8.24 -8.02
CA LEU A 98 -7.43 -8.42 -9.17
C LEU A 98 -6.76 -9.26 -10.26
N LEU A 99 -5.50 -8.97 -10.61
CA LEU A 99 -4.76 -9.73 -11.63
C LEU A 99 -4.69 -11.22 -11.27
N VAL A 100 -4.36 -11.53 -10.02
CA VAL A 100 -4.32 -12.90 -9.51
C VAL A 100 -5.69 -13.58 -9.56
N THR A 101 -6.74 -12.82 -9.26
CA THR A 101 -8.13 -13.33 -9.29
C THR A 101 -8.55 -13.64 -10.72
N VAL A 102 -8.23 -12.76 -11.68
CA VAL A 102 -8.48 -12.98 -13.10
C VAL A 102 -7.71 -14.20 -13.58
N GLU A 103 -6.41 -14.28 -13.30
CA GLU A 103 -5.58 -15.43 -13.72
C GLU A 103 -6.12 -16.75 -13.16
N LYS A 104 -6.51 -16.78 -11.88
CA LYS A 104 -7.11 -17.96 -11.26
C LYS A 104 -8.43 -18.37 -11.91
N ASN A 105 -9.27 -17.39 -12.28
CA ASN A 105 -10.55 -17.66 -12.93
C ASN A 105 -10.37 -18.10 -14.39
N THR A 106 -9.42 -17.51 -15.12
CA THR A 106 -9.09 -17.90 -16.50
C THR A 106 -8.59 -19.34 -16.56
N ARG A 107 -7.66 -19.74 -15.68
CA ARG A 107 -7.19 -21.14 -15.62
C ARG A 107 -8.32 -22.12 -15.31
N ARG A 108 -9.23 -21.76 -14.39
CA ARG A 108 -10.42 -22.59 -14.10
C ARG A 108 -11.31 -22.77 -15.33
N LEU A 109 -11.48 -21.73 -16.14
CA LEU A 109 -12.26 -21.82 -17.38
C LEU A 109 -11.58 -22.72 -18.40
N GLU A 110 -10.26 -22.60 -18.59
CA GLU A 110 -9.48 -23.49 -19.47
C GLU A 110 -9.55 -24.96 -19.02
N GLU A 111 -9.52 -25.22 -17.71
CA GLU A 111 -9.69 -26.58 -17.17
C GLU A 111 -11.10 -27.14 -17.44
N ILE A 112 -12.13 -26.31 -17.32
CA ILE A 112 -13.51 -26.71 -17.62
C ILE A 112 -13.66 -27.02 -19.11
N GLU A 113 -13.10 -26.18 -19.97
CA GLU A 113 -13.11 -26.37 -21.42
C GLU A 113 -12.42 -27.69 -21.82
N LYS A 114 -11.23 -27.95 -21.27
CA LYS A 114 -10.51 -29.23 -21.50
C LYS A 114 -11.31 -30.45 -21.06
N ARG A 115 -12.06 -30.36 -19.95
CA ARG A 115 -12.94 -31.46 -19.49
C ARG A 115 -14.15 -31.66 -20.39
N LEU A 116 -14.68 -30.59 -20.98
CA LEU A 116 -15.79 -30.64 -21.91
C LEU A 116 -15.37 -31.19 -23.28
N SER A 117 -14.18 -30.87 -23.78
CA SER A 117 -13.67 -31.36 -25.07
C SER A 117 -13.26 -32.84 -25.06
N GLN A 118 -13.18 -33.48 -23.89
CA GLN A 118 -12.85 -34.89 -23.72
C GLN A 118 -14.08 -35.81 -23.59
N ARG A 119 -15.29 -35.26 -23.67
CA ARG A 119 -16.56 -35.99 -23.72
C ARG A 119 -17.15 -35.95 -25.11
#